data_AF-A0A0F4RPK0-F1
#
_entry.id   AF-A0A0F4RPK0-F1
#
_cell.length_a   1.000
_cell.length_b   1.000
_cell.length_c   1.000
_cell.angle_alpha   90.00
_cell.angle_beta   90.00
_cell.angle_gamma   90.00
#
_symmetry.space_group_name_H-M   'P 1'
#
loop_
_entity.id
_entity.type
_entity.pdbx_description
1 polymer ?
#
loop_
_entity_poly.entity_id
_entity_poly.type
_entity_poly.pdbx_seq_one_letter_code
_entity_poly.pdbx_strand_id
1 'polypeptide(L)'
;MIMRKSWTLPNAKTTLRAGRLHLASIGLLLMPGITFAQEQVVLRVDDELEIVGTDIALEDGAYAIQTALGRLLIDVNDVECIGALCPDLDAPEVIERPTVTLREKSGSMELTGQLVALEDGAYVLDTALGELRLSQDLMICDGPGCPTISETPSFVVQAGGVTMESLLPALLKGFADTKEAKISFTTNAITGERIAQIHAADETLVAELTLRVADDDSVLTQLDEGVFDVGFTQRRITPQESAIYTERGFGELRGSQHEALLALDAVTVFVHPTNQIRNLAPEDIQRIWSGEITNWQQLGGRDMPIRIHDYANAQTAIAQEFRARILPSKLSGSTPVFATHETSAGLVESVVSDRAAIGVASRATALAGGGRLISLIRSCGLLAAPSNFGVKIGDYPAGRSIYAYTRPDALHPVAKEFVEWSKSSAAQEIIGDAGFANADLEKTGIENMGMMLVHTAAVEPDFDGNQFSTLMRELRGADRLSIAFRFRSGSSILDPESIDNLGELAKRIEANEFEGQEILLVGFADSVGDSNLNTILAEARSQAVLEILERELPRQTLVDNDITPLSFGEQLPMACNDVAEGRDLNRRVEVWTRLASAN
;
A
#
# COMPACT_ATOMS: atom_id res chain seq x y z
N MET A 1 -7.61 45.32 -55.54
CA MET A 1 -6.76 44.31 -56.20
C MET A 1 -7.08 42.97 -55.53
N ILE A 2 -7.59 41.97 -56.29
CA ILE A 2 -7.87 40.55 -55.90
C ILE A 2 -9.01 40.37 -54.86
N MET A 3 -10.26 39.98 -55.19
CA MET A 3 -10.91 38.73 -55.69
C MET A 3 -11.46 37.79 -54.58
N ARG A 4 -12.72 37.39 -54.78
CA ARG A 4 -13.66 36.59 -53.96
C ARG A 4 -13.88 35.16 -54.54
N LYS A 5 -14.58 34.31 -53.75
CA LYS A 5 -15.61 33.25 -54.06
C LYS A 5 -15.16 31.84 -53.60
N SER A 6 -15.88 31.03 -52.81
CA SER A 6 -17.30 30.62 -52.61
C SER A 6 -17.73 29.33 -53.38
N TRP A 7 -18.04 28.27 -52.61
CA TRP A 7 -19.11 27.23 -52.72
C TRP A 7 -19.28 26.33 -53.97
N THR A 8 -19.40 25.00 -53.72
CA THR A 8 -20.35 24.06 -54.40
C THR A 8 -20.64 22.79 -53.54
N LEU A 9 -21.94 22.45 -53.43
CA LEU A 9 -22.62 21.20 -52.95
C LEU A 9 -22.69 20.13 -54.09
N PRO A 10 -23.16 18.85 -53.97
CA PRO A 10 -24.44 18.45 -53.33
C PRO A 10 -24.68 16.98 -52.79
N ASN A 11 -25.78 16.81 -52.02
CA ASN A 11 -26.88 15.78 -51.99
C ASN A 11 -26.64 14.32 -52.49
N ALA A 12 -27.35 13.26 -52.09
CA ALA A 12 -28.34 12.93 -51.05
C ALA A 12 -28.76 11.43 -51.20
N LYS A 13 -29.28 10.82 -50.11
CA LYS A 13 -30.49 9.95 -50.05
C LYS A 13 -30.51 8.48 -50.56
N THR A 14 -30.77 7.60 -49.57
CA THR A 14 -31.80 6.52 -49.49
C THR A 14 -31.61 5.10 -50.06
N THR A 15 -32.02 4.16 -49.19
CA THR A 15 -32.75 2.89 -49.37
C THR A 15 -32.00 1.62 -49.78
N LEU A 16 -31.76 0.74 -48.79
CA LEU A 16 -31.54 -0.70 -48.97
C LEU A 16 -32.89 -1.44 -48.86
N ARG A 17 -33.24 -2.15 -49.94
CA ARG A 17 -34.36 -3.10 -50.03
C ARG A 17 -33.86 -4.52 -49.78
N ALA A 18 -34.67 -5.29 -49.06
CA ALA A 18 -34.53 -6.74 -48.88
C ALA A 18 -34.69 -7.50 -50.21
N GLY A 19 -33.94 -8.60 -50.36
CA GLY A 19 -34.07 -9.54 -51.47
C GLY A 19 -33.56 -10.94 -51.07
N ARG A 20 -34.51 -11.85 -50.85
CA ARG A 20 -34.30 -13.30 -50.66
C ARG A 20 -33.64 -13.91 -51.90
N LEU A 21 -32.68 -14.81 -51.70
CA LEU A 21 -32.13 -15.67 -52.76
C LEU A 21 -32.67 -17.10 -52.65
N HIS A 22 -33.06 -17.61 -53.83
CA HIS A 22 -33.58 -18.93 -54.11
C HIS A 22 -32.48 -20.01 -54.10
N LEU A 23 -32.85 -21.21 -53.63
CA LEU A 23 -32.15 -22.47 -53.88
C LEU A 23 -32.25 -22.88 -55.36
N ALA A 24 -31.14 -23.31 -55.93
CA ALA A 24 -31.10 -24.22 -57.06
C ALA A 24 -29.90 -25.18 -56.91
N SER A 25 -30.22 -26.47 -56.85
CA SER A 25 -29.29 -27.59 -56.72
C SER A 25 -28.54 -27.85 -58.03
N ILE A 26 -27.22 -28.02 -57.96
CA ILE A 26 -26.41 -28.77 -58.93
C ILE A 26 -25.49 -29.68 -58.13
N GLY A 27 -25.70 -30.99 -58.26
CA GLY A 27 -24.81 -32.00 -57.72
C GLY A 27 -23.58 -32.18 -58.61
N LEU A 28 -22.41 -32.32 -57.99
CA LEU A 28 -21.24 -32.88 -58.66
C LEU A 28 -20.35 -33.62 -57.65
N LEU A 29 -20.29 -34.93 -57.85
CA LEU A 29 -19.24 -35.92 -57.55
C LEU A 29 -18.47 -35.83 -56.21
N LEU A 30 -18.76 -36.83 -55.38
CA LEU A 30 -17.93 -37.33 -54.27
C LEU A 30 -16.54 -37.75 -54.76
N MET A 31 -15.50 -37.09 -54.24
CA MET A 31 -14.21 -37.71 -53.97
C MET A 31 -14.05 -37.87 -52.46
N PRO A 32 -13.50 -38.99 -51.94
CA PRO A 32 -13.27 -39.15 -50.51
C PRO A 32 -12.07 -38.27 -50.12
N GLY A 33 -12.36 -37.05 -49.70
CA GLY A 33 -11.40 -36.20 -49.00
C GLY A 33 -11.22 -36.75 -47.59
N ILE A 34 -9.98 -37.08 -47.25
CA ILE A 34 -9.54 -37.36 -45.89
C ILE A 34 -9.86 -36.10 -45.06
N THR A 35 -10.91 -36.16 -44.24
CA THR A 35 -11.16 -35.13 -43.23
C THR A 35 -10.13 -35.35 -42.13
N PHE A 36 -9.04 -34.57 -42.14
CA PHE A 36 -8.31 -34.32 -40.91
C PHE A 36 -9.28 -33.54 -40.02
N ALA A 37 -9.77 -34.17 -38.95
CA ALA A 37 -10.35 -33.39 -37.87
C ALA A 37 -9.19 -32.53 -37.32
N GLN A 38 -9.18 -31.23 -37.64
CA GLN A 38 -8.31 -30.31 -36.92
C GLN A 38 -8.76 -30.36 -35.46
N GLU A 39 -7.85 -30.74 -34.56
CA GLU A 39 -8.13 -30.76 -33.13
C GLU A 39 -8.52 -29.35 -32.70
N GLN A 40 -9.70 -29.22 -32.10
CA GLN A 40 -10.21 -27.94 -31.64
C GLN A 40 -9.74 -27.68 -30.21
N VAL A 41 -9.48 -26.41 -29.92
CA VAL A 41 -9.19 -25.90 -28.57
C VAL A 41 -10.30 -24.96 -28.16
N VAL A 42 -10.70 -25.03 -26.90
CA VAL A 42 -11.70 -24.16 -26.30
C VAL A 42 -11.04 -23.34 -25.20
N LEU A 43 -11.14 -22.02 -25.28
CA LEU A 43 -10.82 -21.12 -24.16
C LEU A 43 -12.13 -20.70 -23.49
N ARG A 44 -12.26 -20.93 -22.19
CA ARG A 44 -13.45 -20.59 -21.40
C ARG A 44 -13.16 -19.41 -20.48
N VAL A 45 -13.98 -18.36 -20.57
CA VAL A 45 -13.92 -17.16 -19.72
C VAL A 45 -15.06 -17.21 -18.71
N ASP A 46 -14.76 -17.25 -17.41
CA ASP A 46 -15.70 -17.17 -16.28
C ASP A 46 -16.99 -18.03 -16.40
N ASP A 47 -16.89 -19.23 -16.98
CA ASP A 47 -18.02 -20.16 -17.26
C ASP A 47 -19.16 -19.63 -18.16
N GLU A 48 -19.07 -18.41 -18.70
CA GLU A 48 -20.12 -17.79 -19.52
C GLU A 48 -19.79 -17.70 -21.01
N LEU A 49 -18.50 -17.66 -21.38
CA LEU A 49 -18.06 -17.46 -22.77
C LEU A 49 -17.06 -18.53 -23.21
N GLU A 50 -17.34 -19.22 -24.32
CA GLU A 50 -16.44 -20.20 -24.93
C GLU A 50 -15.94 -19.71 -26.30
N ILE A 51 -14.61 -19.73 -26.47
CA ILE A 51 -13.92 -19.32 -27.69
C ILE A 51 -13.27 -20.57 -28.31
N VAL A 52 -13.74 -20.96 -29.48
CA VAL A 52 -13.27 -22.18 -30.18
C VAL A 52 -12.33 -21.84 -31.33
N GLY A 53 -11.17 -22.50 -31.38
CA GLY A 53 -10.17 -22.33 -32.43
C GLY A 53 -9.40 -23.61 -32.76
N THR A 54 -8.44 -23.51 -33.67
CA THR A 54 -7.71 -24.68 -34.22
C THR A 54 -6.19 -24.61 -34.12
N ASP A 55 -5.62 -23.43 -33.84
CA ASP A 55 -4.19 -23.22 -33.61
C ASP A 55 -4.05 -22.30 -32.40
N ILE A 56 -3.39 -22.77 -31.34
CA ILE A 56 -3.14 -22.00 -30.12
C ILE A 56 -1.63 -21.97 -29.82
N ALA A 57 -1.13 -20.81 -29.40
CA ALA A 57 0.24 -20.63 -28.93
C ALA A 57 0.27 -19.67 -27.75
N LEU A 58 1.30 -19.76 -26.91
CA LEU A 58 1.54 -18.80 -25.83
C LEU A 58 2.47 -17.69 -26.34
N GLU A 59 2.03 -16.44 -26.29
CA GLU A 59 2.80 -15.24 -26.65
C GLU A 59 2.63 -14.18 -25.57
N ASP A 60 3.73 -13.79 -24.91
CA ASP A 60 3.76 -12.69 -23.92
C ASP A 60 2.65 -12.76 -22.85
N GLY A 61 2.40 -13.95 -22.29
CA GLY A 61 1.37 -14.16 -21.25
C GLY A 61 -0.07 -14.25 -21.78
N ALA A 62 -0.26 -14.36 -23.10
CA ALA A 62 -1.58 -14.52 -23.71
C ALA A 62 -1.63 -15.75 -24.64
N TYR A 63 -2.79 -16.41 -24.67
CA TYR A 63 -3.12 -17.39 -25.70
C TYR A 63 -3.44 -16.69 -27.02
N ALA A 64 -2.60 -16.94 -28.02
CA ALA A 64 -2.85 -16.58 -29.40
C ALA A 64 -3.63 -17.71 -30.10
N ILE A 65 -4.96 -17.55 -30.23
CA ILE A 65 -5.85 -18.56 -30.83
C ILE A 65 -6.36 -18.14 -32.20
N GLN A 66 -6.29 -19.04 -33.18
CA GLN A 66 -6.87 -18.85 -34.51
C GLN A 66 -8.34 -19.28 -34.52
N THR A 67 -9.24 -18.30 -34.70
CA THR A 67 -10.69 -18.52 -34.77
C THR A 67 -11.26 -18.25 -36.17
N ALA A 68 -12.55 -18.54 -36.37
CA ALA A 68 -13.27 -18.16 -37.59
C ALA A 68 -13.37 -16.64 -37.81
N LEU A 69 -13.16 -15.84 -36.76
CA LEU A 69 -13.17 -14.37 -36.81
C LEU A 69 -11.77 -13.76 -36.99
N GLY A 70 -10.73 -14.60 -36.99
CA GLY A 70 -9.33 -14.17 -37.03
C GLY A 70 -8.55 -14.61 -35.80
N ARG A 71 -7.29 -14.15 -35.72
CA ARG A 71 -6.40 -14.40 -34.60
C ARG A 71 -6.82 -13.53 -33.41
N LEU A 72 -7.00 -14.14 -32.24
CA LEU A 72 -7.30 -13.46 -30.98
C LEU A 72 -6.14 -13.69 -30.00
N LEU A 73 -5.84 -12.68 -29.18
CA LEU A 73 -4.92 -12.76 -28.05
C LEU A 73 -5.75 -12.60 -26.78
N ILE A 74 -5.64 -13.55 -25.86
CA ILE A 74 -6.44 -13.60 -24.63
C ILE A 74 -5.49 -13.93 -23.47
N ASP A 75 -5.48 -13.11 -22.43
CA ASP A 75 -4.60 -13.29 -21.26
C ASP A 75 -4.84 -14.67 -20.62
N VAL A 76 -3.75 -15.38 -20.27
CA VAL A 76 -3.86 -16.74 -19.71
C VAL A 76 -4.49 -16.77 -18.33
N ASN A 77 -4.46 -15.67 -17.57
CA ASN A 77 -5.06 -15.61 -16.24
C ASN A 77 -6.59 -15.48 -16.27
N ASP A 78 -7.14 -15.06 -17.41
CA ASP A 78 -8.55 -14.77 -17.57
C ASP A 78 -9.34 -15.96 -18.15
N VAL A 79 -8.66 -17.03 -18.59
CA VAL A 79 -9.31 -18.15 -19.30
C VAL A 79 -8.79 -19.53 -18.95
N GLU A 80 -9.70 -20.50 -18.88
CA GLU A 80 -9.37 -21.92 -18.80
C GLU A 80 -9.18 -22.49 -20.22
N CYS A 81 -8.02 -23.09 -20.51
CA CYS A 81 -7.77 -23.77 -21.79
C CYS A 81 -8.15 -25.25 -21.73
N ILE A 82 -9.05 -25.68 -22.62
CA ILE A 82 -9.56 -27.04 -22.70
C ILE A 82 -9.27 -27.61 -24.10
N GLY A 83 -8.39 -28.61 -24.18
CA GLY A 83 -8.07 -29.32 -25.42
C GLY A 83 -6.66 -29.91 -25.46
N ALA A 84 -6.42 -30.86 -26.37
CA ALA A 84 -5.13 -31.55 -26.48
C ALA A 84 -3.97 -30.65 -26.98
N LEU A 85 -4.30 -29.49 -27.58
CA LEU A 85 -3.33 -28.51 -28.06
C LEU A 85 -3.11 -27.36 -27.05
N CYS A 86 -3.74 -27.38 -25.88
CA CYS A 86 -3.48 -26.37 -24.84
C CYS A 86 -2.00 -26.40 -24.45
N PRO A 87 -1.28 -25.26 -24.54
CA PRO A 87 0.09 -25.17 -24.06
C PRO A 87 0.15 -25.59 -22.59
N ASP A 88 1.07 -26.50 -22.26
CA ASP A 88 1.29 -27.00 -20.91
C ASP A 88 1.89 -25.86 -20.06
N LEU A 89 1.04 -25.17 -19.31
CA LEU A 89 1.45 -24.08 -18.41
C LEU A 89 2.12 -24.62 -17.12
N ASP A 90 2.05 -25.94 -16.89
CA ASP A 90 2.60 -26.63 -15.72
C ASP A 90 4.03 -27.19 -15.95
N ALA A 91 4.71 -26.78 -17.02
CA ALA A 91 6.16 -26.87 -17.06
C ALA A 91 6.73 -25.52 -16.62
N PRO A 92 6.96 -25.28 -15.31
CA PRO A 92 7.81 -24.17 -14.92
C PRO A 92 9.12 -24.33 -15.69
N GLU A 93 9.62 -23.25 -16.28
CA GLU A 93 11.07 -23.18 -16.51
C GLU A 93 11.69 -23.48 -15.15
N VAL A 94 12.29 -24.66 -15.02
CA VAL A 94 13.11 -24.99 -13.86
C VAL A 94 14.30 -24.05 -13.97
N ILE A 95 14.17 -22.88 -13.35
CA ILE A 95 15.34 -22.11 -12.95
C ILE A 95 16.08 -23.08 -12.03
N GLU A 96 17.16 -23.67 -12.54
CA GLU A 96 18.05 -24.50 -11.73
C GLU A 96 18.57 -23.58 -10.62
N ARG A 97 17.90 -23.59 -9.46
CA ARG A 97 18.37 -22.88 -8.29
C ARG A 97 19.73 -23.48 -7.96
N PRO A 98 20.81 -22.70 -8.00
CA PRO A 98 22.14 -23.22 -7.78
C PRO A 98 22.19 -23.89 -6.40
N THR A 99 22.63 -25.15 -6.39
CA THR A 99 22.83 -25.89 -5.15
C THR A 99 23.85 -25.16 -4.28
N VAL A 100 23.54 -24.99 -3.00
CA VAL A 100 24.45 -24.45 -1.99
C VAL A 100 24.83 -25.53 -1.00
N THR A 101 25.99 -25.38 -0.40
CA THR A 101 26.46 -26.20 0.71
C THR A 101 26.55 -25.32 1.94
N LEU A 102 25.79 -25.67 2.98
CA LEU A 102 25.89 -25.06 4.30
C LEU A 102 26.78 -25.93 5.19
N ARG A 103 27.86 -25.34 5.68
CA ARG A 103 28.75 -25.96 6.65
C ARG A 103 28.60 -25.27 8.00
N GLU A 104 28.35 -26.06 9.05
CA GLU A 104 28.33 -25.53 10.40
C GLU A 104 29.74 -25.02 10.78
N LYS A 105 29.84 -23.85 11.43
CA LYS A 105 31.11 -23.19 11.78
C LYS A 105 32.00 -24.05 12.70
N SER A 106 31.41 -24.95 13.48
CA SER A 106 32.12 -25.94 14.31
C SER A 106 32.73 -27.10 13.50
N GLY A 107 32.30 -27.28 12.25
CA GLY A 107 32.71 -28.35 11.35
C GLY A 107 32.03 -29.70 11.59
N SER A 108 31.02 -29.80 12.47
CA SER A 108 30.33 -31.07 12.75
C SER A 108 29.33 -31.50 11.70
N MET A 109 28.84 -30.57 10.87
CA MET A 109 27.75 -30.82 9.95
C MET A 109 27.96 -30.08 8.62
N GLU A 110 27.65 -30.76 7.52
CA GLU A 110 27.62 -30.21 6.16
C GLU A 110 26.34 -30.69 5.48
N LEU A 111 25.59 -29.77 4.90
CA LEU A 111 24.30 -30.03 4.25
C LEU A 111 24.29 -29.37 2.88
N THR A 112 23.84 -30.09 1.88
CA THR A 112 23.78 -29.61 0.49
C THR A 112 22.35 -29.70 0.00
N GLY A 113 21.86 -28.61 -0.61
CA GLY A 113 20.50 -28.51 -1.12
C GLY A 113 20.31 -27.24 -1.95
N GLN A 114 19.09 -27.01 -2.40
CA GLN A 114 18.75 -25.77 -3.11
C GLN A 114 18.38 -24.70 -2.09
N LEU A 115 18.97 -23.51 -2.18
CA LEU A 115 18.55 -22.41 -1.31
C LEU A 115 17.20 -21.88 -1.80
N VAL A 116 16.17 -22.04 -0.96
CA VAL A 116 14.81 -21.61 -1.25
C VAL A 116 14.60 -20.17 -0.83
N ALA A 117 15.06 -19.83 0.37
CA ALA A 117 14.93 -18.51 0.98
C ALA A 117 15.96 -18.30 2.09
N LEU A 118 16.08 -17.06 2.58
CA LEU A 118 16.84 -16.69 3.78
C LEU A 118 15.92 -15.94 4.75
N GLU A 119 15.15 -16.67 5.55
CA GLU A 119 14.10 -16.10 6.40
C GLU A 119 14.53 -16.07 7.87
N ASP A 120 14.22 -15.00 8.60
CA ASP A 120 14.47 -14.87 10.06
C ASP A 120 15.91 -15.17 10.51
N GLY A 121 16.90 -14.89 9.65
CA GLY A 121 18.29 -15.23 9.94
C GLY A 121 18.57 -16.73 9.90
N ALA A 122 17.79 -17.49 9.12
CA ALA A 122 18.03 -18.88 8.79
C ALA A 122 18.04 -19.10 7.28
N TYR A 123 18.97 -19.93 6.81
CA TYR A 123 18.92 -20.47 5.45
C TYR A 123 17.81 -21.51 5.36
N VAL A 124 16.93 -21.38 4.38
CA VAL A 124 15.89 -22.37 4.05
C VAL A 124 16.37 -23.19 2.86
N LEU A 125 16.75 -24.44 3.11
CA LEU A 125 17.22 -25.36 2.09
C LEU A 125 16.12 -26.35 1.73
N ASP A 126 15.82 -26.47 0.43
CA ASP A 126 15.14 -27.64 -0.07
C ASP A 126 16.14 -28.79 -0.21
N THR A 127 15.85 -29.88 0.46
CA THR A 127 16.70 -31.07 0.49
C THR A 127 15.88 -32.31 0.17
N ALA A 128 16.55 -33.43 -0.10
CA ALA A 128 15.87 -34.71 -0.31
C ALA A 128 15.04 -35.20 0.90
N LEU A 129 15.19 -34.56 2.08
CA LEU A 129 14.44 -34.85 3.31
C LEU A 129 13.29 -33.86 3.55
N GLY A 130 13.06 -32.93 2.62
CA GLY A 130 12.16 -31.78 2.77
C GLY A 130 12.92 -30.50 3.13
N GLU A 131 12.17 -29.44 3.42
CA GLU A 131 12.73 -28.14 3.76
C GLU A 131 13.42 -28.17 5.13
N LEU A 132 14.65 -27.68 5.17
CA LEU A 132 15.43 -27.51 6.39
C LEU A 132 15.71 -26.03 6.63
N ARG A 133 15.39 -25.55 7.84
CA ARG A 133 15.74 -24.20 8.31
C ARG A 133 16.97 -24.28 9.22
N LEU A 134 18.03 -23.57 8.87
CA LEU A 134 19.30 -23.60 9.59
C LEU A 134 19.78 -22.18 9.91
N SER A 135 20.08 -21.91 11.18
CA SER A 135 20.53 -20.58 11.63
C SER A 135 21.77 -20.11 10.88
N GLN A 136 21.67 -18.91 10.30
CA GLN A 136 22.74 -18.25 9.57
C GLN A 136 23.96 -17.98 10.45
N ASP A 137 23.76 -17.67 11.73
CA ASP A 137 24.85 -17.36 12.66
C ASP A 137 25.78 -18.55 12.90
N LEU A 138 25.29 -19.77 12.68
CA LEU A 138 26.03 -21.01 12.90
C LEU A 138 26.57 -21.64 11.62
N MET A 139 26.22 -21.10 10.45
CA MET A 139 26.51 -21.71 9.15
C MET A 139 27.43 -20.84 8.28
N ILE A 140 28.17 -21.49 7.38
CA ILE A 140 28.92 -20.92 6.28
C ILE A 140 28.26 -21.42 5.01
N CYS A 141 27.82 -20.51 4.14
CA CYS A 141 27.22 -20.86 2.85
C CYS A 141 28.29 -20.81 1.76
N ASP A 142 28.51 -21.94 1.10
CA ASP A 142 29.38 -22.09 -0.06
C ASP A 142 28.55 -22.44 -1.30
N GLY A 143 28.72 -21.70 -2.40
CA GLY A 143 28.09 -22.00 -3.69
C GLY A 143 27.51 -20.76 -4.40
N PRO A 144 27.15 -20.88 -5.69
CA PRO A 144 26.68 -19.76 -6.52
C PRO A 144 25.30 -19.20 -6.11
N GLY A 145 24.55 -19.91 -5.26
CA GLY A 145 23.29 -19.43 -4.68
C GLY A 145 23.43 -18.73 -3.33
N CYS A 146 24.64 -18.63 -2.79
CA CYS A 146 24.84 -17.98 -1.48
C CYS A 146 24.82 -16.45 -1.63
N PRO A 147 24.09 -15.72 -0.77
CA PRO A 147 24.11 -14.27 -0.78
C PRO A 147 25.51 -13.76 -0.42
N THR A 148 25.94 -12.68 -1.06
CA THR A 148 27.23 -12.06 -0.73
C THR A 148 27.11 -11.35 0.61
N ILE A 149 27.97 -11.70 1.59
CA ILE A 149 27.98 -11.05 2.90
C ILE A 149 29.04 -9.93 2.89
N SER A 150 28.63 -8.69 3.16
CA SER A 150 29.57 -7.58 3.35
C SER A 150 30.34 -7.74 4.66
N GLU A 151 31.66 -7.64 4.60
CA GLU A 151 32.54 -7.64 5.79
C GLU A 151 32.86 -6.22 6.30
N THR A 152 32.45 -5.18 5.57
CA THR A 152 32.74 -3.79 5.95
C THR A 152 31.59 -3.18 6.75
N PRO A 153 31.86 -2.23 7.67
CA PRO A 153 30.80 -1.48 8.35
C PRO A 153 30.16 -0.39 7.47
N SER A 154 30.61 -0.23 6.23
CA SER A 154 30.17 0.81 5.31
C SER A 154 29.07 0.31 4.36
N PHE A 155 27.93 0.99 4.32
CA PHE A 155 26.82 0.69 3.43
C PHE A 155 26.17 1.94 2.85
N VAL A 156 25.38 1.76 1.80
CA VAL A 156 24.70 2.83 1.08
C VAL A 156 23.20 2.78 1.34
N VAL A 157 22.62 3.94 1.65
CA VAL A 157 21.18 4.09 1.84
C VAL A 157 20.62 5.02 0.77
N GLN A 158 19.54 4.60 0.12
CA GLN A 158 18.78 5.43 -0.81
C GLN A 158 17.40 5.78 -0.24
N ALA A 159 17.02 7.05 -0.32
CA ALA A 159 15.67 7.49 0.04
C ALA A 159 15.30 8.84 -0.61
N GLY A 160 14.00 9.07 -0.79
CA GLY A 160 13.45 10.31 -1.31
C GLY A 160 12.79 11.20 -0.24
N GLY A 161 12.70 12.50 -0.55
CA GLY A 161 11.83 13.47 0.14
C GLY A 161 11.95 13.48 1.68
N VAL A 162 10.79 13.43 2.35
CA VAL A 162 10.69 13.55 3.81
C VAL A 162 11.46 12.45 4.55
N THR A 163 11.61 11.27 3.95
CA THR A 163 12.33 10.15 4.53
C THR A 163 13.82 10.49 4.68
N MET A 164 14.43 11.04 3.63
CA MET A 164 15.82 11.51 3.66
C MET A 164 16.01 12.75 4.54
N GLU A 165 15.05 13.68 4.51
CA GLU A 165 15.18 14.96 5.21
C GLU A 165 14.98 14.84 6.73
N SER A 166 14.03 14.01 7.18
CA SER A 166 13.56 13.98 8.57
C SER A 166 13.67 12.60 9.22
N LEU A 167 13.14 11.55 8.59
CA LEU A 167 13.03 10.22 9.21
C LEU A 167 14.40 9.56 9.41
N LEU A 168 15.21 9.45 8.35
CA LEU A 168 16.52 8.81 8.39
C LEU A 168 17.47 9.47 9.40
N PRO A 169 17.63 10.81 9.43
CA PRO A 169 18.47 11.44 10.46
C PRO A 169 18.01 11.19 11.89
N ALA A 170 16.69 11.07 12.14
CA ALA A 170 16.16 10.74 13.47
C ALA A 170 16.47 9.28 13.84
N LEU A 171 16.18 8.34 12.95
CA LEU A 171 16.47 6.92 13.14
C LEU A 171 17.97 6.65 13.34
N LEU A 172 18.84 7.27 12.54
CA LEU A 172 20.29 7.06 12.67
C LEU A 172 20.85 7.58 14.00
N LYS A 173 20.29 8.69 14.52
CA LYS A 173 20.65 9.17 15.86
C LYS A 173 20.20 8.18 16.94
N GLY A 174 18.95 7.72 16.90
CA GLY A 174 18.45 6.71 17.84
C GLY A 174 19.22 5.38 17.79
N PHE A 175 19.62 4.95 16.60
CA PHE A 175 20.41 3.73 16.42
C PHE A 175 21.79 3.87 17.04
N ALA A 176 22.44 5.03 16.85
CA ALA A 176 23.72 5.34 17.50
C ALA A 176 23.57 5.40 19.02
N ASP A 177 22.52 6.05 19.52
CA ASP A 177 22.23 6.17 20.96
C ASP A 177 22.04 4.80 21.62
N THR A 178 21.32 3.88 20.95
CA THR A 178 21.12 2.49 21.43
C THR A 178 22.44 1.72 21.56
N LYS A 179 23.45 2.09 20.75
CA LYS A 179 24.80 1.50 20.79
C LYS A 179 25.77 2.28 21.67
N GLU A 180 25.29 3.25 22.44
CA GLU A 180 26.13 4.18 23.22
C GLU A 180 27.22 4.87 22.36
N ALA A 181 26.90 5.08 21.09
CA ALA A 181 27.81 5.58 20.06
C ALA A 181 27.48 7.02 19.68
N LYS A 182 28.46 7.74 19.12
CA LYS A 182 28.28 9.10 18.60
C LYS A 182 28.10 9.06 17.10
N ILE A 183 27.11 9.80 16.61
CA ILE A 183 26.90 10.01 15.17
C ILE A 183 27.38 11.39 14.72
N SER A 184 28.00 11.45 13.55
CA SER A 184 28.32 12.69 12.85
C SER A 184 27.82 12.64 11.41
N PHE A 185 27.40 13.78 10.88
CA PHE A 185 27.03 13.92 9.48
C PHE A 185 28.05 14.82 8.79
N THR A 186 28.60 14.36 7.67
CA THR A 186 29.51 15.12 6.83
C THR A 186 29.01 15.11 5.38
N THR A 187 29.58 15.96 4.55
CA THR A 187 29.35 15.95 3.10
C THR A 187 30.68 15.69 2.42
N ASN A 188 30.73 14.70 1.56
CA ASN A 188 31.89 14.42 0.73
C ASN A 188 32.13 15.62 -0.19
N ALA A 189 33.29 16.25 -0.07
CA ALA A 189 33.61 17.47 -0.81
C ALA A 189 33.74 17.25 -2.33
N ILE A 190 33.93 16.01 -2.78
CA ILE A 190 34.10 15.65 -4.20
C ILE A 190 32.75 15.24 -4.79
N THR A 191 32.06 14.29 -4.16
CA THR A 191 30.82 13.73 -4.71
C THR A 191 29.58 14.52 -4.29
N GLY A 192 29.67 15.35 -3.26
CA GLY A 192 28.53 16.02 -2.65
C GLY A 192 27.62 15.08 -1.83
N GLU A 193 27.97 13.80 -1.73
CA GLU A 193 27.20 12.81 -0.99
C GLU A 193 27.25 13.08 0.51
N ARG A 194 26.12 12.83 1.18
CA ARG A 194 26.01 13.02 2.62
C ARG A 194 26.41 11.71 3.30
N ILE A 195 27.34 11.78 4.25
CA ILE A 195 27.87 10.62 4.95
C ILE A 195 27.47 10.71 6.42
N ALA A 196 26.94 9.63 6.98
CA ALA A 196 26.73 9.48 8.42
C ALA A 196 27.72 8.46 8.97
N GLN A 197 28.49 8.85 9.98
CA GLN A 197 29.46 7.97 10.64
C GLN A 197 29.09 7.79 12.10
N ILE A 198 29.01 6.54 12.54
CA ILE A 198 28.73 6.14 13.92
C ILE A 198 30.01 5.57 14.53
N HIS A 199 30.49 6.20 15.59
CA HIS A 199 31.71 5.81 16.31
C HIS A 199 31.38 5.43 17.76
N ALA A 200 31.93 4.32 18.21
CA ALA A 200 31.85 3.92 19.62
C ALA A 200 32.65 4.88 20.51
N ALA A 201 32.51 4.75 21.84
CA ALA A 201 33.20 5.59 22.80
C ALA A 201 34.74 5.52 22.72
N ASP A 202 35.28 4.43 22.18
CA ASP A 202 36.71 4.22 21.93
C ASP A 202 37.17 4.67 20.52
N GLU A 203 36.31 5.40 19.80
CA GLU A 203 36.50 5.88 18.43
C GLU A 203 36.54 4.77 17.35
N THR A 204 36.15 3.53 17.69
CA THR A 204 35.97 2.47 16.69
C THR A 204 34.80 2.79 15.77
N LEU A 205 35.00 2.70 14.46
CA LEU A 205 33.93 2.86 13.47
C LEU A 205 32.95 1.68 13.55
N VAL A 206 31.71 1.99 13.94
CA VAL A 206 30.62 1.01 14.06
C VAL A 206 29.87 0.89 12.73
N ALA A 207 29.58 2.02 12.11
CA ALA A 207 28.87 2.09 10.83
C ALA A 207 29.25 3.35 10.07
N GLU A 208 29.34 3.24 8.74
CA GLU A 208 29.41 4.39 7.85
C GLU A 208 28.33 4.26 6.78
N LEU A 209 27.49 5.29 6.65
CA LEU A 209 26.37 5.28 5.73
C LEU A 209 26.56 6.37 4.69
N THR A 210 26.59 6.00 3.42
CA THR A 210 26.49 6.97 2.31
C THR A 210 25.01 7.15 1.98
N LEU A 211 24.49 8.36 2.20
CA LEU A 211 23.09 8.72 1.98
C LEU A 211 22.93 9.33 0.60
N ARG A 212 22.12 8.68 -0.25
CA ARG A 212 21.84 9.09 -1.63
C ARG A 212 20.35 9.36 -1.83
N VAL A 213 20.04 10.46 -2.50
CA VAL A 213 18.66 10.76 -2.88
C VAL A 213 18.28 9.91 -4.09
N ALA A 214 17.16 9.22 -4.01
CA ALA A 214 16.55 8.46 -5.10
C ALA A 214 15.02 8.55 -5.02
N ASP A 215 14.33 8.40 -6.14
CA ASP A 215 12.88 8.19 -6.17
C ASP A 215 12.52 6.72 -5.92
N ASP A 216 11.25 6.48 -5.57
CA ASP A 216 10.74 5.15 -5.22
C ASP A 216 10.94 4.13 -6.34
N ASP A 217 10.74 4.54 -7.60
CA ASP A 217 10.84 3.65 -8.76
C ASP A 217 12.29 3.21 -8.99
N SER A 218 13.24 4.13 -8.87
CA SER A 218 14.68 3.82 -8.93
C SER A 218 15.09 2.86 -7.82
N VAL A 219 14.62 3.06 -6.59
CA VAL A 219 14.89 2.13 -5.48
C VAL A 219 14.32 0.74 -5.78
N LEU A 220 13.06 0.64 -6.21
CA LEU A 220 12.37 -0.65 -6.39
C LEU A 220 12.80 -1.43 -7.62
N THR A 221 13.41 -0.78 -8.61
CA THR A 221 13.91 -1.44 -9.82
C THR A 221 15.38 -1.86 -9.71
N GLN A 222 16.12 -1.36 -8.71
CA GLN A 222 17.56 -1.57 -8.56
C GLN A 222 17.93 -2.39 -7.31
N LEU A 223 16.98 -3.13 -6.71
CA LEU A 223 17.21 -3.89 -5.48
C LEU A 223 18.31 -4.96 -5.60
N ASP A 224 18.57 -5.45 -6.81
CA ASP A 224 19.58 -6.48 -7.12
C ASP A 224 20.76 -5.94 -7.95
N GLU A 225 20.87 -4.63 -8.17
CA GLU A 225 21.97 -4.02 -8.95
C GLU A 225 23.22 -3.70 -8.10
N GLY A 226 23.10 -3.75 -6.77
CA GLY A 226 24.18 -3.46 -5.84
C GLY A 226 24.61 -1.99 -5.76
N VAL A 227 23.73 -1.07 -6.13
CA VAL A 227 23.96 0.38 -6.07
C VAL A 227 23.61 1.01 -4.72
N PHE A 228 22.86 0.29 -3.88
CA PHE A 228 22.55 0.59 -2.48
C PHE A 228 22.38 -0.69 -1.66
N ASP A 229 22.41 -0.61 -0.33
CA ASP A 229 22.18 -1.76 0.58
C ASP A 229 20.81 -1.69 1.27
N VAL A 230 20.31 -0.48 1.54
CA VAL A 230 18.94 -0.24 2.02
C VAL A 230 18.27 0.85 1.21
N GLY A 231 17.10 0.56 0.65
CA GLY A 231 16.27 1.50 -0.08
C GLY A 231 15.01 1.83 0.71
N PHE A 232 14.65 3.11 0.81
CA PHE A 232 13.40 3.53 1.42
C PHE A 232 12.47 4.12 0.38
N THR A 233 11.20 3.72 0.44
CA THR A 233 10.17 4.13 -0.53
C THR A 233 8.91 4.60 0.20
N GLN A 234 8.06 5.36 -0.48
CA GLN A 234 6.77 5.85 0.01
C GLN A 234 5.57 5.05 -0.54
N ARG A 235 5.84 3.92 -1.20
CA ARG A 235 4.88 2.91 -1.64
C ARG A 235 5.44 1.51 -1.49
N ARG A 236 4.55 0.53 -1.36
CA ARG A 236 4.93 -0.90 -1.38
C ARG A 236 5.38 -1.29 -2.79
N ILE A 237 6.31 -2.24 -2.92
CA ILE A 237 6.59 -2.90 -4.19
C ILE A 237 5.32 -3.58 -4.71
N THR A 238 4.97 -3.37 -5.97
CA THR A 238 3.75 -3.97 -6.56
C THR A 238 3.93 -5.49 -6.74
N PRO A 239 2.83 -6.27 -6.83
CA PRO A 239 2.96 -7.70 -7.13
C PRO A 239 3.71 -7.97 -8.45
N GLN A 240 3.49 -7.13 -9.46
CA GLN A 240 4.17 -7.23 -10.75
C GLN A 240 5.68 -6.95 -10.64
N GLU A 241 6.07 -5.92 -9.88
CA GLU A 241 7.50 -5.65 -9.62
C GLU A 241 8.14 -6.77 -8.80
N SER A 242 7.44 -7.33 -7.81
CA SER A 242 7.94 -8.44 -6.99
C SER A 242 8.10 -9.75 -7.80
N ALA A 243 7.19 -10.00 -8.74
CA ALA A 243 7.26 -11.15 -9.64
C ALA A 243 8.56 -11.18 -10.45
N ILE A 244 9.08 -10.02 -10.88
CA ILE A 244 10.37 -9.91 -11.58
C ILE A 244 11.51 -10.46 -10.71
N TYR A 245 11.51 -10.17 -9.41
CA TYR A 245 12.53 -10.69 -8.49
C TYR A 245 12.31 -12.19 -8.20
N THR A 246 11.06 -12.63 -8.15
CA THR A 246 10.71 -14.05 -8.04
C THR A 246 11.26 -14.85 -9.23
N GLU A 247 11.05 -14.35 -10.46
CA GLU A 247 11.58 -14.93 -11.70
C GLU A 247 13.12 -14.91 -11.77
N ARG A 248 13.78 -13.98 -11.08
CA ARG A 248 15.24 -13.95 -10.93
C ARG A 248 15.76 -14.90 -9.85
N GLY A 249 14.88 -15.60 -9.14
CA GLY A 249 15.23 -16.57 -8.11
C GLY A 249 15.37 -16.00 -6.69
N PHE A 250 14.97 -14.74 -6.47
CA PHE A 250 15.01 -14.09 -5.15
C PHE A 250 13.76 -14.36 -4.29
N GLY A 251 12.73 -14.98 -4.88
CA GLY A 251 11.45 -15.24 -4.21
C GLY A 251 10.54 -14.01 -4.12
N GLU A 252 9.41 -14.19 -3.44
CA GLU A 252 8.45 -13.11 -3.19
C GLU A 252 9.04 -12.12 -2.19
N LEU A 253 9.19 -10.85 -2.59
CA LEU A 253 9.74 -9.82 -1.71
C LEU A 253 8.68 -9.28 -0.73
N ARG A 254 7.40 -9.30 -1.10
CA ARG A 254 6.31 -8.79 -0.26
C ARG A 254 6.09 -9.70 0.94
N GLY A 255 6.09 -9.13 2.14
CA GLY A 255 5.93 -9.89 3.38
C GLY A 255 7.15 -10.74 3.73
N SER A 256 8.25 -10.63 2.97
CA SER A 256 9.51 -11.27 3.28
C SER A 256 10.33 -10.47 4.30
N GLN A 257 11.40 -11.06 4.80
CA GLN A 257 12.44 -10.40 5.59
C GLN A 257 13.11 -9.21 4.89
N HIS A 258 12.94 -9.07 3.56
CA HIS A 258 13.52 -7.98 2.80
C HIS A 258 12.65 -6.73 2.78
N GLU A 259 11.40 -6.80 3.25
CA GLU A 259 10.45 -5.69 3.31
C GLU A 259 10.11 -5.35 4.77
N ALA A 260 10.19 -4.07 5.12
CA ALA A 260 9.78 -3.58 6.43
C ALA A 260 8.90 -2.34 6.30
N LEU A 261 7.66 -2.39 6.79
CA LEU A 261 6.85 -1.19 7.03
C LEU A 261 7.37 -0.48 8.27
N LEU A 262 7.87 0.75 8.12
CA LEU A 262 8.51 1.47 9.21
C LEU A 262 7.63 2.55 9.82
N ALA A 263 6.94 3.30 8.97
CA ALA A 263 6.16 4.45 9.37
C ALA A 263 5.08 4.75 8.34
N LEU A 264 4.10 5.55 8.72
CA LEU A 264 3.18 6.19 7.80
C LEU A 264 3.27 7.70 7.91
N ASP A 265 2.90 8.38 6.83
CA ASP A 265 2.82 9.82 6.75
C ASP A 265 1.61 10.21 5.89
N ALA A 266 1.37 11.50 5.71
CA ALA A 266 0.40 11.98 4.75
C ALA A 266 0.84 13.30 4.12
N VAL A 267 0.41 13.57 2.90
CA VAL A 267 0.49 14.94 2.35
C VAL A 267 -0.70 15.73 2.86
N THR A 268 -0.46 16.90 3.45
CA THR A 268 -1.51 17.65 4.15
C THR A 268 -1.52 19.10 3.72
N VAL A 269 -2.72 19.68 3.74
CA VAL A 269 -2.90 21.14 3.77
C VAL A 269 -2.78 21.59 5.22
N PHE A 270 -2.04 22.66 5.46
CA PHE A 270 -1.86 23.21 6.80
C PHE A 270 -1.83 24.74 6.77
N VAL A 271 -2.12 25.33 7.93
CA VAL A 271 -2.25 26.77 8.15
C VAL A 271 -1.55 27.16 9.45
N HIS A 272 -1.46 28.46 9.71
CA HIS A 272 -1.00 28.98 10.99
C HIS A 272 -1.81 28.43 12.19
N PRO A 273 -1.19 28.15 13.36
CA PRO A 273 -1.83 27.63 14.59
C PRO A 273 -2.94 28.49 15.22
N THR A 274 -3.23 29.66 14.70
CA THR A 274 -4.32 30.52 15.20
C THR A 274 -5.39 30.75 14.14
N ASN A 275 -5.24 30.17 12.96
CA ASN A 275 -6.28 30.18 11.94
C ASN A 275 -7.46 29.32 12.43
N GLN A 276 -8.68 29.84 12.27
CA GLN A 276 -9.89 29.23 12.82
C GLN A 276 -10.45 28.13 11.91
N ILE A 277 -10.07 28.11 10.64
CA ILE A 277 -10.45 27.04 9.72
C ILE A 277 -9.82 25.73 10.17
N ARG A 278 -10.64 24.68 10.25
CA ARG A 278 -10.25 23.33 10.72
C ARG A 278 -10.39 22.28 9.64
N ASN A 279 -11.27 22.52 8.69
CA ASN A 279 -11.58 21.59 7.63
C ASN A 279 -11.87 22.37 6.34
N LEU A 280 -11.58 21.74 5.20
CA LEU A 280 -11.85 22.27 3.87
C LEU A 280 -12.30 21.13 2.97
N ALA A 281 -13.27 21.39 2.12
CA ALA A 281 -13.58 20.49 1.01
C ALA A 281 -12.51 20.65 -0.10
N PRO A 282 -12.18 19.58 -0.85
CA PRO A 282 -11.31 19.67 -2.04
C PRO A 282 -11.71 20.78 -3.01
N GLU A 283 -13.01 21.04 -3.17
CA GLU A 283 -13.55 22.11 -4.01
C GLU A 283 -13.20 23.51 -3.47
N ASP A 284 -13.20 23.70 -2.15
CA ASP A 284 -12.78 24.97 -1.55
C ASP A 284 -11.27 25.16 -1.67
N ILE A 285 -10.48 24.09 -1.53
CA ILE A 285 -9.03 24.11 -1.81
C ILE A 285 -8.79 24.50 -3.26
N GLN A 286 -9.53 23.90 -4.20
CA GLN A 286 -9.48 24.27 -5.62
C GLN A 286 -9.76 25.75 -5.84
N ARG A 287 -10.81 26.29 -5.20
CA ARG A 287 -11.22 27.69 -5.32
C ARG A 287 -10.22 28.65 -4.68
N ILE A 288 -9.51 28.23 -3.63
CA ILE A 288 -8.38 28.98 -3.07
C ILE A 288 -7.22 29.02 -4.07
N TRP A 289 -6.84 27.88 -4.66
CA TRP A 289 -5.74 27.81 -5.62
C TRP A 289 -6.08 28.41 -6.99
N SER A 290 -7.36 28.53 -7.36
CA SER A 290 -7.81 29.19 -8.61
C SER A 290 -7.95 30.71 -8.49
N GLY A 291 -8.11 31.24 -7.27
CA GLY A 291 -8.26 32.67 -6.98
C GLY A 291 -9.72 33.11 -6.83
N GLU A 292 -10.65 32.17 -6.79
CA GLU A 292 -12.07 32.43 -6.54
C GLU A 292 -12.34 32.74 -5.06
N ILE A 293 -11.59 32.09 -4.16
CA ILE A 293 -11.57 32.41 -2.73
C ILE A 293 -10.24 33.08 -2.41
N THR A 294 -10.29 34.32 -1.95
CA THR A 294 -9.11 35.15 -1.67
C THR A 294 -9.06 35.66 -0.24
N ASN A 295 -10.12 35.45 0.55
CA ASN A 295 -10.18 35.87 1.95
C ASN A 295 -10.84 34.78 2.82
N TRP A 296 -10.26 34.53 3.98
CA TRP A 296 -10.72 33.52 4.94
C TRP A 296 -12.16 33.74 5.40
N GLN A 297 -12.68 34.98 5.38
CA GLN A 297 -14.08 35.27 5.72
C GLN A 297 -15.08 34.55 4.80
N GLN A 298 -14.70 34.25 3.55
CA GLN A 298 -15.55 33.53 2.60
C GLN A 298 -15.79 32.07 3.04
N LEU A 299 -14.95 31.56 3.94
CA LEU A 299 -15.00 30.21 4.52
C LEU A 299 -15.38 30.25 6.01
N GLY A 300 -15.95 31.36 6.49
CA GLY A 300 -16.34 31.53 7.89
C GLY A 300 -15.19 31.83 8.85
N GLY A 301 -13.99 32.13 8.32
CA GLY A 301 -12.83 32.56 9.09
C GLY A 301 -12.84 34.06 9.40
N ARG A 302 -11.68 34.57 9.84
CA ARG A 302 -11.46 36.01 10.08
C ARG A 302 -11.35 36.75 8.75
N ASP A 303 -11.66 38.04 8.75
CA ASP A 303 -11.34 38.92 7.62
C ASP A 303 -9.82 39.08 7.48
N MET A 304 -9.22 38.22 6.67
CA MET A 304 -7.79 38.16 6.37
C MET A 304 -7.62 37.61 4.94
N PRO A 305 -6.73 38.20 4.13
CA PRO A 305 -6.41 37.64 2.82
C PRO A 305 -5.82 36.24 2.99
N ILE A 306 -6.03 35.37 2.01
CA ILE A 306 -5.37 34.05 1.94
C ILE A 306 -4.03 34.22 1.24
N ARG A 307 -2.94 33.77 1.87
CA ARG A 307 -1.59 33.81 1.31
C ARG A 307 -1.07 32.40 1.09
N ILE A 308 -1.00 31.98 -0.17
CA ILE A 308 -0.51 30.64 -0.53
C ILE A 308 1.01 30.65 -0.52
N HIS A 309 1.61 29.79 0.30
CA HIS A 309 3.02 29.44 0.22
C HIS A 309 3.15 28.07 -0.45
N ASP A 310 3.96 27.99 -1.50
CA ASP A 310 4.12 26.77 -2.31
C ASP A 310 5.60 26.44 -2.51
N TYR A 311 5.90 25.27 -3.08
CA TYR A 311 7.25 24.89 -3.46
C TYR A 311 7.71 25.65 -4.70
N ALA A 312 8.98 26.06 -4.73
CA ALA A 312 9.61 26.67 -5.91
C ALA A 312 9.65 25.70 -7.10
N ASN A 313 9.87 24.41 -6.81
CA ASN A 313 9.75 23.33 -7.77
C ASN A 313 8.39 22.63 -7.63
N ALA A 314 7.54 22.74 -8.66
CA ALA A 314 6.24 22.07 -8.67
C ALA A 314 6.35 20.53 -8.79
N GLN A 315 7.53 19.98 -9.10
CA GLN A 315 7.78 18.55 -9.28
C GLN A 315 8.25 17.83 -8.00
N THR A 316 8.15 18.46 -6.83
CA THR A 316 8.39 17.71 -5.59
C THR A 316 7.32 16.63 -5.40
N ALA A 317 7.68 15.51 -4.78
CA ALA A 317 6.75 14.41 -4.49
C ALA A 317 5.52 14.90 -3.71
N ILE A 318 5.70 15.81 -2.74
CA ILE A 318 4.61 16.44 -1.98
C ILE A 318 3.66 17.22 -2.91
N ALA A 319 4.21 18.04 -3.81
CA ALA A 319 3.41 18.88 -4.69
C ALA A 319 2.68 18.05 -5.77
N GLN A 320 3.29 16.97 -6.26
CA GLN A 320 2.63 16.03 -7.18
C GLN A 320 1.49 15.28 -6.48
N GLU A 321 1.73 14.76 -5.28
CA GLU A 321 0.73 14.01 -4.51
C GLU A 321 -0.45 14.90 -4.08
N PHE A 322 -0.18 16.15 -3.68
CA PHE A 322 -1.22 17.14 -3.42
C PHE A 322 -2.13 17.35 -4.64
N ARG A 323 -1.53 17.45 -5.84
CA ARG A 323 -2.30 17.58 -7.10
C ARG A 323 -3.02 16.31 -7.51
N ALA A 324 -2.50 15.15 -7.14
CA ALA A 324 -3.10 13.87 -7.48
C ALA A 324 -4.28 13.53 -6.56
N ARG A 325 -4.17 13.82 -5.26
CA ARG A 325 -5.08 13.26 -4.23
C ARG A 325 -5.90 14.28 -3.44
N ILE A 326 -5.54 15.56 -3.44
CA ILE A 326 -6.24 16.58 -2.64
C ILE A 326 -6.82 17.69 -3.52
N LEU A 327 -6.07 18.15 -4.53
CA LEU A 327 -6.49 19.20 -5.42
C LEU A 327 -7.16 18.60 -6.68
N PRO A 328 -8.44 18.89 -6.94
CA PRO A 328 -9.12 18.44 -8.17
C PRO A 328 -8.42 18.91 -9.44
N SER A 329 -8.40 18.05 -10.47
CA SER A 329 -7.53 18.15 -11.66
C SER A 329 -7.87 19.23 -12.70
N LYS A 330 -8.68 20.25 -12.36
CA LYS A 330 -9.00 21.36 -13.27
C LYS A 330 -8.99 22.72 -12.57
N LEU A 331 -7.87 23.44 -12.63
CA LEU A 331 -7.86 24.86 -12.26
C LEU A 331 -8.24 25.72 -13.48
N SER A 332 -9.32 26.51 -13.38
CA SER A 332 -9.71 27.47 -14.42
C SER A 332 -8.92 28.80 -14.36
N GLY A 333 -8.07 28.96 -13.35
CA GLY A 333 -7.20 30.10 -13.08
C GLY A 333 -6.07 29.70 -12.13
N SER A 334 -5.23 30.64 -11.72
CA SER A 334 -4.20 30.39 -10.69
C SER A 334 -4.08 31.62 -9.80
N THR A 335 -4.24 31.43 -8.48
CA THR A 335 -3.90 32.45 -7.50
C THR A 335 -2.39 32.71 -7.57
N PRO A 336 -1.96 33.99 -7.62
CA PRO A 336 -0.55 34.29 -7.46
C PRO A 336 -0.05 33.73 -6.12
N VAL A 337 0.88 32.78 -6.19
CA VAL A 337 1.57 32.25 -5.01
C VAL A 337 2.24 33.44 -4.30
N PHE A 338 1.99 33.59 -3.01
CA PHE A 338 2.51 34.71 -2.23
C PHE A 338 4.03 34.61 -2.06
N ALA A 339 4.53 33.40 -1.80
CA ALA A 339 5.96 33.10 -1.76
C ALA A 339 6.22 31.62 -2.09
N THR A 340 7.36 31.36 -2.74
CA THR A 340 7.83 30.01 -3.08
C THR A 340 9.03 29.62 -2.23
N HIS A 341 9.18 28.33 -1.93
CA HIS A 341 10.25 27.82 -1.07
C HIS A 341 10.99 26.63 -1.68
N GLU A 342 12.31 26.59 -1.47
CA GLU A 342 13.16 25.49 -1.91
C GLU A 342 13.04 24.24 -1.03
N THR A 343 12.72 24.41 0.26
CA THR A 343 12.68 23.32 1.24
C THR A 343 11.35 23.26 1.97
N SER A 344 10.94 22.05 2.37
CA SER A 344 9.73 21.85 3.18
C SER A 344 9.81 22.58 4.52
N ALA A 345 10.98 22.59 5.16
CA ALA A 345 11.20 23.31 6.41
C ALA A 345 10.97 24.83 6.26
N GLY A 346 11.52 25.46 5.21
CA GLY A 346 11.34 26.88 4.94
C GLY A 346 9.89 27.25 4.60
N LEU A 347 9.16 26.35 3.90
CA LEU A 347 7.74 26.51 3.64
C LEU A 347 6.92 26.51 4.94
N VAL A 348 7.14 25.52 5.81
CA VAL A 348 6.44 25.42 7.09
C VAL A 348 6.76 26.61 7.99
N GLU A 349 8.02 27.00 8.12
CA GLU A 349 8.42 28.17 8.92
C GLU A 349 7.70 29.45 8.46
N SER A 350 7.60 29.63 7.15
CA SER A 350 6.93 30.79 6.55
C SER A 350 5.43 30.80 6.82
N VAL A 351 4.75 29.65 6.67
CA VAL A 351 3.31 29.52 6.97
C VAL A 351 3.03 29.72 8.46
N VAL A 352 3.87 29.17 9.33
CA VAL A 352 3.71 29.31 10.79
C VAL A 352 4.05 30.72 11.28
N SER A 353 4.82 31.49 10.52
CA SER A 353 5.08 32.90 10.80
C SER A 353 3.99 33.84 10.29
N ASP A 354 3.06 33.35 9.47
CA ASP A 354 2.03 34.15 8.81
C ASP A 354 0.61 33.65 9.12
N ARG A 355 -0.13 34.43 9.92
CA ARG A 355 -1.53 34.11 10.32
C ARG A 355 -2.52 33.97 9.17
N ALA A 356 -2.22 34.54 8.01
CA ALA A 356 -3.04 34.49 6.81
C ALA A 356 -2.64 33.34 5.85
N ALA A 357 -1.53 32.65 6.14
CA ALA A 357 -0.95 31.69 5.23
C ALA A 357 -1.63 30.33 5.24
N ILE A 358 -1.52 29.68 4.08
CA ILE A 358 -1.84 28.28 3.83
C ILE A 358 -0.69 27.68 3.02
N GLY A 359 -0.37 26.42 3.28
CA GLY A 359 0.65 25.68 2.54
C GLY A 359 0.36 24.19 2.52
N VAL A 360 1.25 23.46 1.83
CA VAL A 360 1.19 22.00 1.68
C VAL A 360 2.53 21.42 2.10
N ALA A 361 2.50 20.40 2.95
CA ALA A 361 3.68 19.67 3.41
C ALA A 361 3.30 18.25 3.83
N SER A 362 4.30 17.39 4.04
CA SER A 362 4.10 16.17 4.81
C SER A 362 3.53 16.49 6.20
N ARG A 363 2.68 15.60 6.70
CA ARG A 363 2.07 15.68 8.03
C ARG A 363 3.16 15.80 9.10
N ALA A 364 4.19 14.96 9.01
CA ALA A 364 5.33 14.99 9.92
C ALA A 364 6.04 16.35 9.94
N THR A 365 6.40 16.91 8.78
CA THR A 365 7.12 18.18 8.70
C THR A 365 6.25 19.36 9.12
N ALA A 366 4.96 19.36 8.76
CA ALA A 366 4.02 20.39 9.19
C ALA A 366 3.87 20.38 10.72
N LEU A 367 3.72 19.22 11.36
CA LEU A 367 3.61 19.11 12.82
C LEU A 367 4.92 19.50 13.52
N ALA A 368 6.07 19.03 13.03
CA ALA A 368 7.38 19.35 13.61
C ALA A 368 7.67 20.87 13.59
N GLY A 369 7.22 21.58 12.54
CA GLY A 369 7.32 23.04 12.46
C GLY A 369 6.20 23.79 13.19
N GLY A 370 5.28 23.08 13.84
CA GLY A 370 4.18 23.67 14.61
C GLY A 370 3.01 24.17 13.77
N GLY A 371 2.84 23.68 12.54
CA GLY A 371 1.68 23.98 11.69
C GLY A 371 0.39 23.33 12.18
N ARG A 372 -0.75 23.94 11.84
CA ARG A 372 -2.07 23.34 12.07
C ARG A 372 -2.55 22.64 10.81
N LEU A 373 -2.71 21.33 10.89
CA LEU A 373 -3.27 20.52 9.82
C LEU A 373 -4.76 20.82 9.61
N ILE A 374 -5.21 20.69 8.36
CA ILE A 374 -6.61 20.84 7.94
C ILE A 374 -7.19 19.47 7.60
N SER A 375 -8.33 19.12 8.20
CA SER A 375 -9.10 17.94 7.81
C SER A 375 -9.79 18.15 6.46
N LEU A 376 -9.97 17.09 5.68
CA LEU A 376 -10.69 17.17 4.41
C LEU A 376 -12.15 16.82 4.61
N ILE A 377 -13.05 17.63 4.04
CA ILE A 377 -14.48 17.30 3.95
C ILE A 377 -14.66 16.49 2.67
N ARG A 378 -15.20 15.28 2.78
CA ARG A 378 -15.52 14.44 1.61
C ARG A 378 -16.84 14.87 0.96
N SER A 379 -17.13 14.36 -0.22
CA SER A 379 -18.36 14.65 -1.00
C SER A 379 -19.67 14.40 -0.22
N CYS A 380 -19.70 13.39 0.64
CA CYS A 380 -20.83 13.05 1.51
C CYS A 380 -20.87 13.85 2.83
N GLY A 381 -19.85 14.67 3.12
CA GLY A 381 -19.77 15.49 4.34
C GLY A 381 -18.99 14.86 5.50
N LEU A 382 -18.55 13.61 5.38
CA LEU A 382 -17.61 12.99 6.32
C LEU A 382 -16.29 13.75 6.37
N LEU A 383 -15.64 13.74 7.54
CA LEU A 383 -14.34 14.36 7.76
C LEU A 383 -13.23 13.30 7.72
N ALA A 384 -12.27 13.49 6.83
CA ALA A 384 -11.01 12.75 6.84
C ALA A 384 -9.95 13.59 7.55
N ALA A 385 -9.60 13.21 8.78
CA ALA A 385 -8.59 13.93 9.57
C ALA A 385 -7.20 13.36 9.30
N PRO A 386 -6.16 14.20 9.10
CA PRO A 386 -4.77 13.76 9.01
C PRO A 386 -4.21 13.46 10.42
N SER A 387 -4.94 12.68 11.22
CA SER A 387 -4.47 12.18 12.52
C SER A 387 -3.62 10.92 12.32
N ASN A 388 -2.85 10.54 13.33
CA ASN A 388 -2.15 9.24 13.30
C ASN A 388 -3.14 8.10 13.04
N PHE A 389 -4.19 8.01 13.86
CA PHE A 389 -5.27 7.05 13.70
C PHE A 389 -5.83 7.01 12.27
N GLY A 390 -6.20 8.17 11.70
CA GLY A 390 -6.79 8.27 10.36
C GLY A 390 -5.83 7.86 9.25
N VAL A 391 -4.53 8.11 9.41
CA VAL A 391 -3.50 7.65 8.46
C VAL A 391 -3.29 6.14 8.59
N LYS A 392 -3.20 5.60 9.82
CA LYS A 392 -2.99 4.16 10.09
C LYS A 392 -4.09 3.28 9.51
N ILE A 393 -5.35 3.72 9.61
CA ILE A 393 -6.49 2.96 9.07
C ILE A 393 -6.75 3.22 7.57
N GLY A 394 -5.94 4.08 6.93
CA GLY A 394 -6.12 4.50 5.55
C GLY A 394 -7.36 5.37 5.28
N ASP A 395 -7.94 6.00 6.30
CA ASP A 395 -9.03 6.97 6.12
C ASP A 395 -8.54 8.21 5.38
N TYR A 396 -7.38 8.77 5.74
CA TYR A 396 -6.93 10.00 5.12
C TYR A 396 -6.50 9.81 3.65
N PRO A 397 -7.10 10.50 2.65
CA PRO A 397 -6.91 10.19 1.22
C PRO A 397 -5.48 10.24 0.70
N ALA A 398 -4.63 11.09 1.28
CA ALA A 398 -3.23 11.25 0.88
C ALA A 398 -2.26 10.65 1.91
N GLY A 399 -2.71 9.60 2.61
CA GLY A 399 -1.86 8.76 3.46
C GLY A 399 -0.90 7.91 2.62
N ARG A 400 0.29 7.65 3.17
CA ARG A 400 1.34 6.87 2.52
C ARG A 400 2.15 6.09 3.54
N SER A 401 2.60 4.92 3.12
CA SER A 401 3.42 4.02 3.91
C SER A 401 4.88 4.17 3.52
N ILE A 402 5.77 4.19 4.51
CA ILE A 402 7.20 4.25 4.31
C ILE A 402 7.77 2.86 4.57
N TYR A 403 8.30 2.26 3.51
CA TYR A 403 8.93 0.95 3.55
C TYR A 403 10.45 1.09 3.51
N ALA A 404 11.15 0.17 4.16
CA ALA A 404 12.55 -0.11 3.90
C ALA A 404 12.69 -1.47 3.21
N TYR A 405 13.53 -1.51 2.20
CA TYR A 405 13.91 -2.72 1.47
C TYR A 405 15.39 -2.97 1.64
N THR A 406 15.74 -4.20 2.01
CA THR A 406 17.11 -4.69 1.93
C THR A 406 17.29 -5.48 0.65
N ARG A 407 18.53 -5.55 0.16
CA ARG A 407 18.86 -6.35 -1.02
C ARG A 407 18.53 -7.83 -0.80
N PRO A 408 17.91 -8.51 -1.78
CA PRO A 408 17.72 -9.96 -1.71
C PRO A 408 18.99 -10.74 -2.10
N ASP A 409 19.90 -10.14 -2.88
CA ASP A 409 21.08 -10.80 -3.44
C ASP A 409 22.35 -10.68 -2.55
N ALA A 410 22.34 -9.73 -1.61
CA ALA A 410 23.45 -9.50 -0.70
C ALA A 410 22.95 -9.13 0.71
N LEU A 411 23.71 -9.58 1.71
CA LEU A 411 23.45 -9.26 3.10
C LEU A 411 24.51 -8.28 3.62
N HIS A 412 24.06 -7.14 4.12
CA HIS A 412 24.89 -6.23 4.88
C HIS A 412 24.51 -6.30 6.37
N PRO A 413 25.29 -6.95 7.25
CA PRO A 413 24.88 -7.25 8.63
C PRO A 413 24.45 -6.02 9.43
N VAL A 414 25.21 -4.92 9.35
CA VAL A 414 24.88 -3.66 10.03
C VAL A 414 23.62 -3.01 9.45
N ALA A 415 23.37 -3.19 8.15
CA ALA A 415 22.21 -2.60 7.50
C ALA A 415 20.93 -3.38 7.87
N LYS A 416 21.02 -4.72 7.89
CA LYS A 416 19.96 -5.59 8.43
C LYS A 416 19.68 -5.29 9.89
N GLU A 417 20.71 -5.14 10.71
CA GLU A 417 20.55 -4.75 12.12
C GLU A 417 19.83 -3.39 12.25
N PHE A 418 20.20 -2.40 11.44
CA PHE A 418 19.54 -1.10 11.44
C PHE A 418 18.06 -1.18 11.04
N VAL A 419 17.72 -1.94 9.99
CA VAL A 419 16.33 -2.14 9.55
C VAL A 419 15.52 -2.89 10.62
N GLU A 420 16.05 -3.96 11.20
CA GLU A 420 15.37 -4.68 12.28
C GLU A 420 15.21 -3.81 13.54
N TRP A 421 16.24 -3.06 13.94
CA TRP A 421 16.15 -2.12 15.05
C TRP A 421 15.09 -1.04 14.78
N SER A 422 14.93 -0.59 13.53
CA SER A 422 13.94 0.44 13.19
C SER A 422 12.48 0.01 13.41
N LYS A 423 12.23 -1.31 13.57
CA LYS A 423 10.93 -1.88 13.95
C LYS A 423 10.73 -1.99 15.48
N SER A 424 11.79 -1.80 16.26
CA SER A 424 11.73 -1.91 17.73
C SER A 424 10.91 -0.78 18.36
N SER A 425 10.37 -1.00 19.57
CA SER A 425 9.61 0.02 20.30
C SER A 425 10.39 1.33 20.49
N ALA A 426 11.70 1.26 20.73
CA ALA A 426 12.56 2.44 20.87
C ALA A 426 12.62 3.26 19.57
N ALA A 427 12.70 2.60 18.41
CA ALA A 427 12.65 3.29 17.13
C ALA A 427 11.23 3.82 16.84
N GLN A 428 10.18 3.07 17.17
CA GLN A 428 8.79 3.48 16.95
C GLN A 428 8.40 4.72 17.78
N GLU A 429 8.96 4.91 18.97
CA GLU A 429 8.85 6.16 19.75
C GLU A 429 9.50 7.33 19.00
N ILE A 430 10.72 7.15 18.48
CA ILE A 430 11.44 8.17 17.70
C ILE A 430 10.69 8.55 16.42
N ILE A 431 10.08 7.58 15.75
CA ILE A 431 9.23 7.79 14.57
C ILE A 431 8.04 8.68 14.93
N GLY A 432 7.37 8.39 16.05
CA GLY A 432 6.27 9.19 16.59
C GLY A 432 6.68 10.62 16.92
N ASP A 433 7.81 10.79 17.63
CA ASP A 433 8.37 12.09 18.01
C ASP A 433 8.82 12.94 16.82
N ALA A 434 9.33 12.29 15.76
CA ALA A 434 9.62 12.93 14.48
C ALA A 434 8.33 13.36 13.72
N GLY A 435 7.17 13.07 14.29
CA GLY A 435 5.87 13.46 13.77
C GLY A 435 5.30 12.48 12.77
N PHE A 436 5.89 11.31 12.52
CA PHE A 436 5.31 10.27 11.65
C PHE A 436 4.28 9.44 12.43
N ALA A 437 3.39 8.73 11.72
CA ALA A 437 2.56 7.71 12.34
C ALA A 437 3.39 6.43 12.46
N ASN A 438 3.68 6.02 13.70
CA ASN A 438 4.47 4.81 14.00
C ASN A 438 3.61 3.53 13.90
N ALA A 439 4.20 2.36 14.10
CA ALA A 439 3.55 1.06 14.03
C ALA A 439 2.73 0.71 15.29
N ASP A 440 2.80 1.50 16.37
CA ASP A 440 2.06 1.22 17.60
C ASP A 440 0.54 1.26 17.36
N LEU A 441 -0.20 0.39 18.05
CA LEU A 441 -1.66 0.43 18.00
C LEU A 441 -2.19 1.62 18.80
N GLU A 442 -2.93 2.50 18.13
CA GLU A 442 -3.68 3.56 18.77
C GLU A 442 -5.11 3.11 19.08
N LYS A 443 -5.66 3.69 20.14
CA LYS A 443 -7.03 3.45 20.60
C LYS A 443 -7.86 4.72 20.46
N THR A 444 -9.08 4.60 19.97
CA THR A 444 -10.06 5.68 20.00
C THR A 444 -11.43 5.17 20.44
N GLY A 445 -12.01 5.81 21.45
CA GLY A 445 -13.38 5.53 21.86
C GLY A 445 -14.40 6.01 20.83
N ILE A 446 -15.58 5.38 20.85
CA ILE A 446 -16.71 5.69 19.96
C ILE A 446 -17.21 7.13 20.09
N GLU A 447 -17.00 7.78 21.24
CA GLU A 447 -17.35 9.18 21.48
C GLU A 447 -16.56 10.16 20.59
N ASN A 448 -15.35 9.78 20.15
CA ASN A 448 -14.54 10.58 19.23
C ASN A 448 -15.00 10.44 17.77
N MET A 449 -15.93 9.51 17.51
CA MET A 449 -16.52 9.26 16.20
C MET A 449 -17.86 9.99 16.00
N GLY A 450 -18.16 11.01 16.81
CA GLY A 450 -19.45 11.70 16.82
C GLY A 450 -19.95 12.17 15.44
N MET A 451 -19.07 12.69 14.59
CA MET A 451 -19.45 13.10 13.23
C MET A 451 -19.82 11.90 12.33
N MET A 452 -19.12 10.77 12.48
CA MET A 452 -19.46 9.54 11.76
C MET A 452 -20.80 8.99 12.25
N LEU A 453 -21.05 9.00 13.56
CA LEU A 453 -22.35 8.59 14.14
C LEU A 453 -23.50 9.46 13.65
N VAL A 454 -23.30 10.78 13.60
CA VAL A 454 -24.30 11.71 13.07
C VAL A 454 -24.53 11.46 11.57
N HIS A 455 -23.47 11.22 10.80
CA HIS A 455 -23.58 10.88 9.38
C HIS A 455 -24.40 9.60 9.18
N THR A 456 -24.09 8.54 9.91
CA THR A 456 -24.85 7.28 9.89
C THR A 456 -26.33 7.50 10.15
N ALA A 457 -26.68 8.28 11.17
CA ALA A 457 -28.07 8.48 11.57
C ALA A 457 -28.86 9.48 10.71
N ALA A 458 -28.18 10.42 10.04
CA ALA A 458 -28.84 11.56 9.38
C ALA A 458 -28.65 11.61 7.86
N VAL A 459 -27.68 10.88 7.31
CA VAL A 459 -27.27 10.98 5.90
C VAL A 459 -27.40 9.64 5.18
N GLU A 460 -27.05 8.52 5.83
CA GLU A 460 -27.06 7.23 5.16
C GLU A 460 -28.47 6.83 4.69
N PRO A 461 -28.65 6.45 3.41
CA PRO A 461 -29.97 6.10 2.87
C PRO A 461 -30.52 4.81 3.48
N ASP A 462 -29.64 3.90 3.86
CA ASP A 462 -29.95 2.56 4.36
C ASP A 462 -29.79 2.46 5.90
N PHE A 463 -30.07 3.56 6.60
CA PHE A 463 -30.03 3.60 8.06
C PHE A 463 -31.06 2.64 8.70
N ASP A 464 -30.56 1.70 9.50
CA ASP A 464 -31.38 0.83 10.36
C ASP A 464 -31.23 1.25 11.83
N GLY A 465 -32.28 1.86 12.39
CA GLY A 465 -32.29 2.31 13.77
C GLY A 465 -32.16 1.19 14.82
N ASN A 466 -32.59 -0.04 14.52
CA ASN A 466 -32.43 -1.17 15.43
C ASN A 466 -30.98 -1.68 15.42
N GLN A 467 -30.39 -1.80 14.22
CA GLN A 467 -28.99 -2.18 14.07
C GLN A 467 -28.08 -1.12 14.70
N PHE A 468 -28.33 0.17 14.44
CA PHE A 468 -27.61 1.28 15.05
C PHE A 468 -27.73 1.29 16.58
N SER A 469 -28.92 1.06 17.13
CA SER A 469 -29.12 0.97 18.59
C SER A 469 -28.37 -0.22 19.21
N THR A 470 -28.22 -1.31 18.46
CA THR A 470 -27.45 -2.49 18.89
C THR A 470 -25.96 -2.21 18.83
N LEU A 471 -25.47 -1.62 17.73
CA LEU A 471 -24.11 -1.14 17.59
C LEU A 471 -23.70 -0.25 18.77
N MET A 472 -24.53 0.75 19.10
CA MET A 472 -24.24 1.65 20.22
C MET A 472 -24.21 0.96 21.57
N ARG A 473 -24.91 -0.18 21.73
CA ARG A 473 -24.90 -0.97 22.97
C ARG A 473 -23.66 -1.84 23.05
N GLU A 474 -23.31 -2.50 21.96
CA GLU A 474 -22.14 -3.39 21.89
C GLU A 474 -20.83 -2.62 21.97
N LEU A 475 -20.70 -1.50 21.25
CA LEU A 475 -19.45 -0.72 21.22
C LEU A 475 -19.33 0.29 22.37
N ARG A 476 -20.30 0.32 23.30
CA ARG A 476 -20.24 1.21 24.46
C ARG A 476 -19.08 0.84 25.38
N GLY A 477 -18.16 1.78 25.57
CA GLY A 477 -16.99 1.57 26.42
C GLY A 477 -15.91 0.70 25.76
N ALA A 478 -16.03 0.46 24.45
CA ALA A 478 -14.98 -0.13 23.64
C ALA A 478 -14.18 0.94 22.91
N ASP A 479 -12.89 0.69 22.78
CA ASP A 479 -11.97 1.48 21.98
C ASP A 479 -11.67 0.76 20.68
N ARG A 480 -11.80 1.47 19.55
CA ARG A 480 -11.36 1.00 18.25
C ARG A 480 -9.85 1.08 18.17
N LEU A 481 -9.22 -0.01 17.73
CA LEU A 481 -7.79 -0.07 17.44
C LEU A 481 -7.49 0.52 16.05
N SER A 482 -6.30 1.07 15.87
CA SER A 482 -5.82 1.63 14.59
C SER A 482 -5.39 0.57 13.58
N ILE A 483 -6.09 -0.57 13.55
CA ILE A 483 -5.89 -1.70 12.64
C ILE A 483 -7.24 -2.10 12.04
N ALA A 484 -7.24 -2.44 10.77
CA ALA A 484 -8.42 -2.89 10.05
C ALA A 484 -8.03 -3.94 9.02
N PHE A 485 -8.97 -4.83 8.73
CA PHE A 485 -8.82 -5.88 7.75
C PHE A 485 -9.73 -5.62 6.56
N ARG A 486 -9.17 -5.73 5.38
CA ARG A 486 -9.83 -5.56 4.08
C ARG A 486 -9.75 -6.86 3.30
N PHE A 487 -10.61 -6.95 2.30
CA PHE A 487 -10.84 -8.16 1.54
C PHE A 487 -10.71 -7.88 0.05
N ARG A 488 -10.29 -8.90 -0.70
CA ARG A 488 -10.35 -8.86 -2.16
C ARG A 488 -11.79 -8.58 -2.61
N SER A 489 -11.93 -7.87 -3.72
CA SER A 489 -13.24 -7.46 -4.24
C SER A 489 -14.20 -8.65 -4.37
N GLY A 490 -15.42 -8.51 -3.85
CA GLY A 490 -16.45 -9.57 -3.89
C GLY A 490 -16.14 -10.82 -3.06
N SER A 491 -15.09 -10.83 -2.22
CA SER A 491 -14.62 -12.01 -1.50
C SER A 491 -14.61 -11.83 0.02
N SER A 492 -14.41 -12.95 0.73
CA SER A 492 -14.03 -13.03 2.16
C SER A 492 -12.55 -13.39 2.35
N ILE A 493 -11.77 -13.38 1.27
CA ILE A 493 -10.31 -13.57 1.31
C ILE A 493 -9.65 -12.23 1.63
N LEU A 494 -8.81 -12.21 2.66
CA LEU A 494 -8.03 -11.03 3.05
C LEU A 494 -7.09 -10.59 1.92
N ASP A 495 -6.90 -9.27 1.80
CA ASP A 495 -5.83 -8.74 0.97
C ASP A 495 -4.45 -8.94 1.64
N PRO A 496 -3.34 -8.86 0.90
CA PRO A 496 -2.01 -9.11 1.46
C PRO A 496 -1.63 -8.22 2.65
N GLU A 497 -2.00 -6.92 2.62
CA GLU A 497 -1.74 -5.99 3.73
C GLU A 497 -2.51 -6.40 4.99
N SER A 498 -3.73 -6.91 4.82
CA SER A 498 -4.57 -7.38 5.92
C SER A 498 -4.06 -8.69 6.52
N ILE A 499 -3.38 -9.53 5.75
CA ILE A 499 -2.68 -10.72 6.26
C ILE A 499 -1.51 -10.28 7.14
N ASP A 500 -0.71 -9.31 6.69
CA ASP A 500 0.41 -8.74 7.47
C ASP A 500 -0.11 -8.15 8.80
N ASN A 501 -1.17 -7.34 8.74
CA ASN A 501 -1.85 -6.76 9.90
C ASN A 501 -2.38 -7.84 10.86
N LEU A 502 -2.92 -8.93 10.33
CA LEU A 502 -3.48 -10.01 11.16
C LEU A 502 -2.38 -10.75 11.93
N GLY A 503 -1.24 -11.00 11.28
CA GLY A 503 -0.06 -11.57 11.93
C GLY A 503 0.47 -10.66 13.04
N GLU A 504 0.47 -9.35 12.82
CA GLU A 504 0.84 -8.37 13.85
C GLU A 504 -0.14 -8.37 15.03
N LEU A 505 -1.46 -8.42 14.78
CA LEU A 505 -2.45 -8.55 15.83
C LEU A 505 -2.25 -9.84 16.64
N ALA A 506 -2.02 -10.97 15.97
CA ALA A 506 -1.78 -12.25 16.62
C ALA A 506 -0.56 -12.20 17.56
N LYS A 507 0.57 -11.67 17.09
CA LYS A 507 1.78 -11.48 17.91
C LYS A 507 1.52 -10.66 19.17
N ARG A 508 0.71 -9.60 19.08
CA ARG A 508 0.36 -8.74 20.22
C ARG A 508 -0.58 -9.44 21.21
N ILE A 509 -1.53 -10.22 20.71
CA ILE A 509 -2.39 -11.06 21.54
C ILE A 509 -1.53 -12.09 22.30
N GLU A 510 -0.57 -12.75 21.64
CA GLU A 510 0.36 -13.69 22.30
C GLU A 510 1.29 -13.01 23.32
N ALA A 511 1.67 -11.76 23.06
CA ALA A 511 2.45 -10.95 23.98
C ALA A 511 1.65 -10.46 25.21
N ASN A 512 0.37 -10.84 25.33
CA ASN A 512 -0.56 -10.44 26.39
C ASN A 512 -0.82 -8.92 26.44
N GLU A 513 -0.74 -8.21 25.31
CA GLU A 513 -1.05 -6.76 25.27
C GLU A 513 -2.52 -6.45 25.59
N PHE A 514 -3.41 -7.43 25.45
CA PHE A 514 -4.85 -7.31 25.69
C PHE A 514 -5.34 -8.10 26.92
N GLU A 515 -4.45 -8.47 27.84
CA GLU A 515 -4.83 -9.21 29.05
C GLU A 515 -5.98 -8.52 29.81
N GLY A 516 -7.04 -9.30 30.11
CA GLY A 516 -8.23 -8.81 30.80
C GLY A 516 -9.17 -7.96 29.94
N GLN A 517 -8.97 -7.93 28.62
CA GLN A 517 -9.86 -7.28 27.66
C GLN A 517 -10.59 -8.32 26.80
N GLU A 518 -11.80 -7.95 26.39
CA GLU A 518 -12.55 -8.60 25.32
C GLU A 518 -12.15 -7.97 23.98
N ILE A 519 -11.96 -8.80 22.96
CA ILE A 519 -11.63 -8.35 21.60
C ILE A 519 -12.87 -8.54 20.72
N LEU A 520 -13.37 -7.46 20.14
CA LEU A 520 -14.50 -7.48 19.21
C LEU A 520 -14.00 -7.31 17.78
N LEU A 521 -14.32 -8.24 16.90
CA LEU A 521 -14.06 -8.17 15.46
C LEU A 521 -15.32 -7.70 14.75
N VAL A 522 -15.36 -6.43 14.37
CA VAL A 522 -16.59 -5.77 13.90
C VAL A 522 -16.58 -5.62 12.39
N GLY A 523 -17.40 -6.41 11.70
CA GLY A 523 -17.57 -6.38 10.25
C GLY A 523 -18.49 -5.26 9.77
N PHE A 524 -18.08 -4.62 8.68
CA PHE A 524 -18.84 -3.60 7.95
C PHE A 524 -18.81 -3.86 6.43
N ALA A 525 -19.81 -3.30 5.74
CA ALA A 525 -20.00 -3.36 4.30
C ALA A 525 -20.17 -1.94 3.72
N ASP A 526 -20.05 -1.84 2.39
CA ASP A 526 -20.46 -0.63 1.68
C ASP A 526 -21.99 -0.62 1.47
N SER A 527 -22.53 0.51 1.02
CA SER A 527 -23.97 0.68 0.83
C SER A 527 -24.50 0.22 -0.54
N VAL A 528 -23.78 -0.68 -1.23
CA VAL A 528 -24.20 -1.18 -2.54
C VAL A 528 -24.84 -2.55 -2.38
N GLY A 529 -26.05 -2.71 -2.91
CA GLY A 529 -26.76 -3.98 -2.93
C GLY A 529 -27.88 -4.07 -1.91
N ASP A 530 -28.18 -5.29 -1.45
CA ASP A 530 -29.22 -5.53 -0.45
C ASP A 530 -28.62 -5.43 0.97
N SER A 531 -29.23 -4.62 1.83
CA SER A 531 -28.73 -4.34 3.18
C SER A 531 -28.65 -5.60 4.07
N ASN A 532 -29.57 -6.56 3.92
CA ASN A 532 -29.49 -7.82 4.68
C ASN A 532 -28.33 -8.67 4.20
N LEU A 533 -28.12 -8.75 2.87
CA LEU A 533 -26.98 -9.43 2.30
C LEU A 533 -25.66 -8.78 2.74
N ASN A 534 -25.60 -7.45 2.78
CA ASN A 534 -24.43 -6.71 3.25
C ASN A 534 -24.13 -6.99 4.73
N THR A 535 -25.14 -7.11 5.57
CA THR A 535 -24.98 -7.53 6.97
C THR A 535 -24.44 -8.95 7.09
N ILE A 536 -24.95 -9.90 6.29
CA ILE A 536 -24.47 -11.29 6.25
C ILE A 536 -23.02 -11.37 5.76
N LEU A 537 -22.66 -10.59 4.74
CA LEU A 537 -21.30 -10.54 4.21
C LEU A 537 -20.31 -9.95 5.22
N ALA A 538 -20.71 -8.89 5.92
CA ALA A 538 -19.93 -8.31 7.00
C ALA A 538 -19.72 -9.31 8.15
N GLU A 539 -20.73 -10.10 8.49
CA GLU A 539 -20.62 -11.18 9.50
C GLU A 539 -19.65 -12.26 9.05
N ALA A 540 -19.81 -12.79 7.84
CA ALA A 540 -18.92 -13.80 7.28
C ALA A 540 -17.45 -13.35 7.24
N ARG A 541 -17.20 -12.07 6.96
CA ARG A 541 -15.86 -11.46 7.00
C ARG A 541 -15.27 -11.38 8.40
N SER A 542 -16.07 -10.97 9.39
CA SER A 542 -15.63 -10.95 10.79
C SER A 542 -15.31 -12.36 11.31
N GLN A 543 -16.11 -13.35 10.91
CA GLN A 543 -15.89 -14.75 11.23
C GLN A 543 -14.62 -15.30 10.56
N ALA A 544 -14.36 -14.95 9.30
CA ALA A 544 -13.14 -15.36 8.60
C ALA A 544 -11.87 -14.85 9.30
N VAL A 545 -11.90 -13.62 9.83
CA VAL A 545 -10.78 -13.08 10.63
C VAL A 545 -10.57 -13.91 11.90
N LEU A 546 -11.66 -14.24 12.61
CA LEU A 546 -11.60 -15.09 13.81
C LEU A 546 -11.02 -16.47 13.48
N GLU A 547 -11.50 -17.13 12.43
CA GLU A 547 -11.04 -18.47 12.03
C GLU A 547 -9.53 -18.51 11.73
N ILE A 548 -8.98 -17.44 11.19
CA ILE A 548 -7.54 -17.34 10.96
C ILE A 548 -6.82 -17.15 12.31
N LEU A 549 -7.30 -16.26 13.19
CA LEU A 549 -6.72 -16.10 14.53
C LEU A 549 -6.77 -17.42 15.34
N GLU A 550 -7.83 -18.19 15.23
CA GLU A 550 -7.97 -19.49 15.90
C GLU A 550 -6.95 -20.53 15.43
N ARG A 551 -6.44 -20.39 14.21
CA ARG A 551 -5.38 -21.24 13.66
C ARG A 551 -3.98 -20.79 14.05
N GLU A 552 -3.77 -19.47 14.14
CA GLU A 552 -2.46 -18.89 14.47
C GLU A 552 -2.19 -18.89 15.98
N LEU A 553 -3.22 -18.77 16.82
CA LEU A 553 -3.07 -18.60 18.26
C LEU A 553 -3.27 -19.91 19.06
N PRO A 554 -2.55 -20.09 20.19
CA PRO A 554 -2.82 -21.15 21.14
C PRO A 554 -4.25 -21.08 21.70
N ARG A 555 -4.88 -22.24 21.90
CA ARG A 555 -6.25 -22.32 22.45
C ARG A 555 -6.45 -21.56 23.76
N GLN A 556 -5.46 -21.57 24.64
CA GLN A 556 -5.57 -20.87 25.93
C GLN A 556 -5.65 -19.35 25.73
N THR A 557 -4.81 -18.81 24.83
CA THR A 557 -4.78 -17.39 24.48
C THR A 557 -6.14 -16.91 23.95
N LEU A 558 -6.80 -17.72 23.12
CA LEU A 558 -8.13 -17.41 22.60
C LEU A 558 -9.18 -17.34 23.71
N VAL A 559 -9.13 -18.26 24.68
CA VAL A 559 -10.05 -18.29 25.83
C VAL A 559 -9.85 -17.09 26.75
N ASP A 560 -8.61 -16.65 26.95
CA ASP A 560 -8.28 -15.58 27.88
C ASP A 560 -8.66 -14.17 27.35
N ASN A 561 -8.83 -14.01 26.03
CA ASN A 561 -9.08 -12.72 25.38
C ASN A 561 -10.51 -12.55 24.82
N ASP A 562 -11.41 -13.55 25.00
CA ASP A 562 -12.82 -13.53 24.58
C ASP A 562 -13.06 -12.83 23.22
N ILE A 563 -12.60 -13.46 22.13
CA ILE A 563 -12.66 -12.86 20.80
C ILE A 563 -14.05 -13.08 20.18
N THR A 564 -14.81 -12.00 20.02
CA THR A 564 -16.20 -12.05 19.54
C THR A 564 -16.36 -11.39 18.17
N PRO A 565 -16.87 -12.09 17.14
CA PRO A 565 -17.22 -11.49 15.86
C PRO A 565 -18.59 -10.81 15.93
N LEU A 566 -18.70 -9.60 15.39
CA LEU A 566 -19.91 -8.80 15.30
C LEU A 566 -20.09 -8.26 13.87
N SER A 567 -21.31 -7.93 13.49
CA SER A 567 -21.62 -7.30 12.19
C SER A 567 -22.66 -6.21 12.34
N PHE A 568 -22.40 -5.09 11.66
CA PHE A 568 -23.36 -3.98 11.57
C PHE A 568 -23.57 -3.50 10.14
N GLY A 569 -23.31 -4.37 9.15
CA GLY A 569 -23.56 -4.07 7.74
C GLY A 569 -23.00 -2.70 7.33
N GLU A 570 -23.87 -1.82 6.87
CA GLU A 570 -23.51 -0.53 6.26
C GLU A 570 -23.38 0.61 7.27
N GLN A 571 -23.63 0.34 8.57
CA GLN A 571 -23.53 1.36 9.62
C GLN A 571 -22.07 1.84 9.77
N LEU A 572 -21.88 3.07 10.27
CA LEU A 572 -20.55 3.68 10.46
C LEU A 572 -19.65 3.67 9.21
N PRO A 573 -20.06 4.28 8.09
CA PRO A 573 -19.18 4.42 6.94
C PRO A 573 -17.97 5.29 7.30
N MET A 574 -16.78 4.82 6.95
CA MET A 574 -15.52 5.54 7.12
C MET A 574 -15.30 6.55 5.99
N ALA A 575 -15.76 6.20 4.79
CA ALA A 575 -15.65 7.01 3.60
C ALA A 575 -16.98 7.05 2.84
N CYS A 576 -17.07 7.92 1.83
CA CYS A 576 -18.28 8.06 1.04
C CYS A 576 -18.49 6.87 0.10
N ASN A 577 -19.72 6.34 0.04
CA ASN A 577 -20.07 5.21 -0.83
C ASN A 577 -20.22 5.57 -2.33
N ASP A 578 -20.19 6.87 -2.66
CA ASP A 578 -20.36 7.40 -4.02
C ASP A 578 -19.14 7.13 -4.94
N VAL A 579 -17.97 6.85 -4.35
CA VAL A 579 -16.73 6.53 -5.06
C VAL A 579 -16.23 5.12 -4.73
N ALA A 580 -15.52 4.48 -5.67
CA ALA A 580 -15.08 3.09 -5.50
C ALA A 580 -14.11 2.95 -4.31
N GLU A 581 -13.14 3.84 -4.21
CA GLU A 581 -12.16 3.88 -3.13
C GLU A 581 -12.83 4.00 -1.76
N GLY A 582 -13.92 4.75 -1.67
CA GLY A 582 -14.66 4.92 -0.41
C GLY A 582 -15.48 3.68 -0.05
N ARG A 583 -16.08 2.99 -1.03
CA ARG A 583 -16.71 1.68 -0.80
C ARG A 583 -15.70 0.64 -0.33
N ASP A 584 -14.50 0.64 -0.91
CA ASP A 584 -13.42 -0.27 -0.53
C ASP A 584 -13.00 -0.05 0.92
N LEU A 585 -12.93 1.21 1.37
CA LEU A 585 -12.70 1.56 2.78
C LEU A 585 -13.85 1.12 3.69
N ASN A 586 -15.09 1.08 3.19
CA ASN A 586 -16.24 0.68 4.00
C ASN A 586 -16.36 -0.84 4.16
N ARG A 587 -15.88 -1.64 3.19
CA ARG A 587 -15.79 -3.10 3.27
C ARG A 587 -14.60 -3.54 4.12
N ARG A 588 -14.82 -3.62 5.44
CA ARG A 588 -13.74 -3.86 6.41
C ARG A 588 -14.19 -4.67 7.61
N VAL A 589 -13.23 -5.21 8.34
CA VAL A 589 -13.39 -5.65 9.74
C VAL A 589 -12.50 -4.76 10.60
N GLU A 590 -13.09 -4.14 11.62
CA GLU A 590 -12.39 -3.35 12.62
C GLU A 590 -12.13 -4.18 13.88
N VAL A 591 -11.06 -3.85 14.60
CA VAL A 591 -10.78 -4.45 15.91
C VAL A 591 -11.13 -3.44 17.00
N TRP A 592 -11.92 -3.87 17.97
CA TRP A 592 -12.29 -3.08 19.13
C TRP A 592 -11.94 -3.83 20.40
N THR A 593 -11.60 -3.10 21.46
CA THR A 593 -11.25 -3.69 22.76
C THR A 593 -11.99 -3.01 23.89
N ARG A 594 -12.44 -3.76 24.89
CA ARG A 594 -12.99 -3.21 26.13
C ARG A 594 -12.57 -4.08 27.31
N LEU A 595 -12.62 -3.52 28.51
CA LEU A 595 -12.41 -4.33 29.72
C LEU A 595 -13.44 -5.46 29.78
N ALA A 596 -12.97 -6.68 30.01
CA ALA A 596 -13.86 -7.81 30.18
C ALA A 596 -14.80 -7.54 31.36
N SER A 597 -16.09 -7.87 31.19
CA SER A 597 -17.05 -7.75 32.29
C SER A 597 -16.63 -8.71 33.40
N ALA A 598 -16.45 -8.20 34.62
CA ALA A 598 -16.21 -9.06 35.78
C ALA A 598 -17.45 -9.97 35.97
N ASN A 599 -17.30 -11.26 35.64
CA ASN A 599 -18.31 -12.29 35.84
C ASN A 599 -18.71 -12.46 37.31
#